data_AF-A0AAD8FBQ0-F1
#
_entry.id   AF-A0AAD8FBQ0-F1
#
_cell.length_a   1.000
_cell.length_b   1.000
_cell.length_c   1.000
_cell.angle_alpha   90.00
_cell.angle_beta   90.00
_cell.angle_gamma   90.00
#
_symmetry.space_group_name_H-M   'P 1'
#
loop_
_entity.id
_entity.type
_entity.pdbx_description
1 polymer ?
#
loop_
_entity_poly.entity_id
_entity_poly.type
_entity_poly.pdbx_seq_one_letter_code
_entity_poly.pdbx_strand_id
1 'polypeptide(L)'
;LYGHMAKPDEKTESDVVTVKTDPSQGGKKAVVQFTAASVAVMENEGKVRLGIKRTGLMNNPVSVKVETINGTAVAGEDYKAFEGTVEFKKNEALREIFIEIVDDFEWEPDEFFFVKLKVDADSGCVLGPISICEVTIINDD
;
A
#
# COMPACT_ATOMS: atom_id res chain seq x y z
N LEU A 1 -49.26 57.54 22.26
CA LEU A 1 -49.57 56.61 21.15
C LEU A 1 -48.69 55.36 21.31
N TYR A 2 -49.24 54.23 20.91
CA TYR A 2 -48.83 52.84 21.13
C TYR A 2 -47.52 52.39 20.46
N GLY A 3 -47.00 51.25 20.94
CA GLY A 3 -46.06 50.32 20.26
C GLY A 3 -44.71 50.23 21.00
N HIS A 4 -44.38 49.25 21.86
CA HIS A 4 -44.39 47.78 21.76
C HIS A 4 -43.55 47.19 20.61
N MET A 5 -42.72 46.21 20.98
CA MET A 5 -41.99 45.21 20.16
C MET A 5 -40.62 45.66 19.62
N ALA A 6 -39.54 44.86 19.69
CA ALA A 6 -39.22 43.59 20.32
C ALA A 6 -37.68 43.49 20.37
N LYS A 7 -37.10 42.77 21.33
CA LYS A 7 -35.69 42.33 21.22
C LYS A 7 -35.64 41.15 20.23
N PRO A 8 -34.71 41.10 19.26
CA PRO A 8 -34.38 39.86 18.58
C PRO A 8 -33.30 39.11 19.35
N ASP A 9 -33.46 37.80 19.31
CA ASP A 9 -32.83 36.79 20.14
C ASP A 9 -31.33 36.59 19.89
N GLU A 10 -30.66 36.14 20.95
CA GLU A 10 -29.36 35.48 20.92
C GLU A 10 -29.43 34.25 19.99
N LYS A 11 -28.59 34.22 18.94
CA LYS A 11 -28.26 32.99 18.23
C LYS A 11 -26.77 32.71 18.36
N THR A 12 -26.52 31.58 18.99
CA THR A 12 -25.25 30.92 19.25
C THR A 12 -24.52 30.42 18.00
N GLU A 13 -23.21 30.23 18.19
CA GLU A 13 -22.30 29.31 17.49
C GLU A 13 -22.02 29.55 16.00
N SER A 14 -20.78 29.90 15.69
CA SER A 14 -19.80 28.88 15.27
C SER A 14 -18.42 29.50 15.12
N ASP A 15 -17.49 29.02 15.95
CA ASP A 15 -16.07 29.17 15.72
C ASP A 15 -15.74 28.59 14.34
N VAL A 16 -15.24 29.44 13.45
CA VAL A 16 -14.66 29.01 12.19
C VAL A 16 -13.33 28.32 12.52
N VAL A 17 -13.40 27.05 12.93
CA VAL A 17 -12.24 26.18 12.95
C VAL A 17 -11.85 25.94 11.51
N THR A 18 -10.83 26.66 11.07
CA THR A 18 -10.18 26.40 9.78
C THR A 18 -9.47 25.06 9.90
N VAL A 19 -10.17 23.96 9.60
CA VAL A 19 -9.58 22.64 9.52
C VAL A 19 -8.61 22.67 8.34
N LYS A 20 -7.32 22.80 8.66
CA LYS A 20 -6.25 22.42 7.75
C LYS A 20 -6.41 20.91 7.52
N THR A 21 -6.98 20.53 6.38
CA THR A 21 -7.09 19.13 5.99
C THR A 21 -5.70 18.62 5.68
N ASP A 22 -5.08 17.97 6.66
CA ASP A 22 -3.99 17.04 6.40
C ASP A 22 -4.56 15.88 5.56
N PRO A 23 -4.01 15.59 4.36
CA PRO A 23 -4.43 14.45 3.55
C PRO A 23 -4.25 13.09 4.25
N SER A 24 -3.63 13.03 5.43
CA SER A 24 -3.56 11.85 6.30
C SER A 24 -4.82 11.58 7.13
N GLN A 25 -5.78 12.51 7.19
CA GLN A 25 -7.04 12.37 7.94
C GLN A 25 -8.24 12.76 7.06
N GLY A 26 -8.84 11.81 6.33
CA GLY A 26 -10.03 12.14 5.54
C GLY A 26 -10.64 11.07 4.63
N GLY A 27 -10.00 9.93 4.41
CA GLY A 27 -10.59 8.83 3.64
C GLY A 27 -11.56 8.00 4.48
N LYS A 28 -12.77 7.71 3.96
CA LYS A 28 -13.70 6.74 4.60
C LYS A 28 -13.18 5.29 4.59
N LYS A 29 -12.13 5.00 3.81
CA LYS A 29 -11.50 3.68 3.69
C LYS A 29 -9.97 3.79 3.80
N ALA A 30 -9.34 2.70 4.24
CA ALA A 30 -7.90 2.56 4.13
C ALA A 30 -7.51 2.35 2.66
N VAL A 31 -6.38 2.91 2.24
CA VAL A 31 -5.81 2.72 0.91
C VAL A 31 -4.46 2.02 1.09
N VAL A 32 -4.28 0.87 0.45
CA VAL A 32 -3.06 0.06 0.55
C VAL A 32 -2.42 -0.08 -0.83
N GLN A 33 -1.11 0.13 -0.91
CA GLN A 33 -0.34 0.05 -2.16
C GLN A 33 1.14 -0.21 -1.86
N PHE A 34 1.90 -0.63 -2.85
CA PHE A 34 3.36 -0.67 -2.73
C PHE A 34 3.95 0.73 -2.57
N THR A 35 5.15 0.81 -2.00
CA THR A 35 5.91 2.05 -1.88
C THR A 35 6.54 2.49 -3.20
N ALA A 36 6.82 1.54 -4.10
CA ALA A 36 7.37 1.74 -5.43
C ALA A 36 6.66 0.85 -6.45
N ALA A 37 6.58 1.31 -7.70
CA ALA A 37 5.98 0.54 -8.81
C ALA A 37 6.97 -0.46 -9.43
N SER A 38 8.27 -0.22 -9.26
CA SER A 38 9.32 -1.15 -9.63
C SER A 38 10.47 -1.09 -8.63
N VAL A 39 11.20 -2.18 -8.51
CA VAL A 39 12.47 -2.29 -7.80
C VAL A 39 13.41 -3.19 -8.60
N ALA A 40 14.71 -3.10 -8.33
CA ALA A 40 15.69 -4.03 -8.86
C ALA A 40 16.49 -4.65 -7.71
N VAL A 41 16.96 -5.87 -7.92
CA VAL A 41 17.75 -6.65 -6.96
C VAL A 41 18.83 -7.40 -7.75
N MET A 42 20.03 -7.56 -7.18
CA MET A 42 21.03 -8.46 -7.75
C MET A 42 20.60 -9.90 -7.48
N GLU A 43 20.87 -10.80 -8.41
CA GLU A 43 20.58 -12.23 -8.29
C GLU A 43 21.17 -12.83 -7.00
N ASN A 44 22.46 -12.55 -6.73
CA ASN A 44 23.14 -12.98 -5.50
C ASN A 44 22.69 -12.33 -4.18
N GLU A 45 21.73 -11.39 -4.16
CA GLU A 45 21.26 -10.74 -2.92
C GLU A 45 20.37 -11.70 -2.08
N GLY A 46 19.87 -12.77 -2.71
CA GLY A 46 19.07 -13.83 -2.09
C GLY A 46 17.65 -13.44 -1.69
N LYS A 47 17.33 -12.14 -1.55
CA LYS A 47 15.96 -11.65 -1.38
C LYS A 47 15.78 -10.19 -1.81
N VAL A 48 14.62 -9.90 -2.38
CA VAL A 48 14.15 -8.52 -2.59
C VAL A 48 13.20 -8.09 -1.48
N ARG A 49 13.33 -6.84 -1.02
CA ARG A 49 12.44 -6.22 -0.02
C ARG A 49 11.41 -5.33 -0.71
N LEU A 50 10.13 -5.57 -0.45
CA LEU A 50 9.04 -4.74 -0.95
C LEU A 50 8.30 -4.05 0.20
N GLY A 51 8.24 -2.72 0.15
CA GLY A 51 7.45 -1.92 1.07
C GLY A 51 6.00 -1.82 0.63
N ILE A 52 5.08 -1.96 1.58
CA ILE A 52 3.63 -1.78 1.39
C ILE A 52 3.18 -0.71 2.36
N LYS A 53 2.57 0.36 1.85
CA LYS A 53 2.10 1.49 2.65
C LYS A 53 0.58 1.52 2.73
N ARG A 54 0.10 1.95 3.89
CA ARG A 54 -1.30 2.24 4.17
C ARG A 54 -1.49 3.74 4.41
N THR A 55 -2.49 4.32 3.77
CA THR A 55 -2.93 5.72 3.96
C THR A 55 -4.45 5.78 4.12
N GLY A 56 -5.02 6.96 4.38
CA GLY A 56 -6.47 7.14 4.52
C GLY A 56 -6.97 6.75 5.91
N LEU A 57 -7.98 5.88 6.01
CA LEU A 57 -8.50 5.44 7.31
C LEU A 57 -7.46 4.56 8.03
N MET A 58 -7.06 4.95 9.24
CA MET A 58 -6.01 4.26 10.02
C MET A 58 -6.53 3.61 11.32
N ASN A 59 -7.78 3.85 11.71
CA ASN A 59 -8.25 3.57 13.06
C ASN A 59 -8.72 2.11 13.32
N ASN A 60 -8.71 1.27 12.28
CA ASN A 60 -9.08 -0.15 12.31
C ASN A 60 -7.98 -1.02 11.66
N PRO A 61 -7.84 -2.31 11.98
CA PRO A 61 -6.98 -3.20 11.21
C PRO A 61 -7.54 -3.45 9.80
N VAL A 62 -6.65 -3.67 8.82
CA VAL A 62 -7.01 -4.09 7.45
C VAL A 62 -5.98 -5.09 6.92
N SER A 63 -6.39 -5.95 6.00
CA SER A 63 -5.49 -6.93 5.39
C SER A 63 -5.59 -6.91 3.87
N VAL A 64 -4.47 -7.20 3.22
CA VAL A 64 -4.36 -7.41 1.76
C VAL A 64 -3.70 -8.75 1.48
N LYS A 65 -4.14 -9.45 0.43
CA LYS A 65 -3.44 -10.62 -0.09
C LYS A 65 -2.32 -10.16 -1.02
N VAL A 66 -1.25 -10.93 -1.07
CA VAL A 66 -0.09 -10.68 -1.94
C VAL A 66 0.26 -11.97 -2.65
N GLU A 67 0.54 -11.88 -3.94
CA GLU A 67 0.99 -13.00 -4.76
C GLU A 67 2.07 -12.55 -5.75
N THR A 68 2.96 -13.48 -6.12
CA THR A 68 3.89 -13.32 -7.24
C THR A 68 3.28 -13.84 -8.55
N ILE A 69 3.68 -13.26 -9.68
CA ILE A 69 3.28 -13.64 -11.03
C ILE A 69 4.53 -13.58 -11.92
N ASN A 70 4.77 -14.64 -12.69
CA ASN A 70 5.91 -14.69 -13.62
C ASN A 70 5.87 -13.54 -14.64
N GLY A 71 7.06 -13.07 -15.02
CA GLY A 71 7.31 -12.24 -16.18
C GLY A 71 8.19 -13.02 -17.16
N THR A 72 9.41 -12.53 -17.42
CA THR A 72 10.46 -13.38 -18.00
C THR A 72 11.04 -14.31 -16.94
N ALA A 73 11.19 -13.82 -15.71
CA ALA A 73 11.55 -14.65 -14.57
C ALA A 73 10.39 -15.59 -14.18
N VAL A 74 10.73 -16.86 -13.96
CA VAL A 74 9.93 -18.02 -13.66
C VAL A 74 10.10 -18.46 -12.20
N ALA A 75 8.97 -18.62 -11.51
CA ALA A 75 8.99 -19.15 -10.15
C ALA A 75 9.57 -20.57 -10.08
N GLY A 76 10.55 -20.78 -9.20
CA GLY A 76 11.28 -22.02 -9.02
C GLY A 76 12.62 -22.07 -9.74
N GLU A 77 12.82 -21.18 -10.73
CA GLU A 77 14.07 -20.99 -11.46
C GLU A 77 14.79 -19.76 -10.90
N ASP A 78 14.20 -18.55 -10.97
CA ASP A 78 14.90 -17.30 -10.60
C ASP A 78 14.38 -16.68 -9.30
N TYR A 79 13.20 -17.10 -8.85
CA TYR A 79 12.64 -16.65 -7.56
C TYR A 79 11.70 -17.70 -6.97
N LYS A 80 11.45 -17.65 -5.65
CA LYS A 80 10.45 -18.53 -5.03
C LYS A 80 9.07 -17.90 -5.07
N ALA A 81 8.09 -18.65 -5.59
CA ALA A 81 6.68 -18.24 -5.56
C ALA A 81 6.26 -17.85 -4.13
N PHE A 82 5.56 -16.73 -4.02
CA PHE A 82 5.05 -16.22 -2.76
C PHE A 82 3.55 -15.98 -2.87
N GLU A 83 2.81 -16.51 -1.90
CA GLU A 83 1.41 -16.16 -1.66
C GLU A 83 1.23 -15.92 -0.15
N GLY A 84 0.62 -14.80 0.23
CA GLY A 84 0.49 -14.44 1.63
C GLY A 84 -0.54 -13.37 1.91
N THR A 85 -0.71 -13.06 3.19
CA THR A 85 -1.57 -11.96 3.65
C THR A 85 -0.76 -11.00 4.50
N VAL A 86 -0.88 -9.71 4.20
CA VAL A 86 -0.27 -8.63 4.97
C VAL A 86 -1.36 -7.90 5.74
N GLU A 87 -1.28 -7.98 7.07
CA GLU A 87 -2.14 -7.23 7.98
C GLU A 87 -1.45 -5.93 8.41
N PHE A 88 -2.21 -4.84 8.35
CA PHE A 88 -1.88 -3.59 9.03
C PHE A 88 -2.73 -3.47 10.28
N LYS A 89 -2.07 -3.37 11.44
CA LYS A 89 -2.76 -3.04 12.69
C LYS A 89 -3.29 -1.62 12.65
N LYS A 90 -4.12 -1.29 13.66
CA LYS A 90 -4.55 0.09 13.90
C LYS A 90 -3.32 1.02 13.95
N ASN A 91 -3.38 2.10 13.18
CA ASN A 91 -2.36 3.14 13.04
C ASN A 91 -1.00 2.66 12.47
N GLU A 92 -0.91 1.43 11.97
CA GLU A 92 0.29 0.96 11.26
C GLU A 92 0.24 1.45 9.81
N ALA A 93 1.28 2.15 9.37
CA ALA A 93 1.34 2.79 8.05
C ALA A 93 2.25 2.08 7.05
N LEU A 94 3.15 1.21 7.52
CA LEU A 94 4.13 0.52 6.68
C LEU A 94 4.25 -0.95 7.10
N ARG A 95 4.31 -1.81 6.10
CA ARG A 95 4.66 -3.24 6.20
C ARG A 95 5.68 -3.56 5.14
N GLU A 96 6.38 -4.66 5.35
CA GLU A 96 7.39 -5.16 4.42
C GLU A 96 7.17 -6.64 4.19
N ILE A 97 7.46 -7.06 2.97
CA ILE A 97 7.57 -8.46 2.59
C ILE A 97 8.91 -8.70 1.91
N PHE A 98 9.35 -9.94 1.93
CA PHE A 98 10.58 -10.38 1.28
C PHE A 98 10.23 -11.52 0.34
N ILE A 99 10.70 -11.44 -0.90
CA ILE A 99 10.61 -12.53 -1.87
C ILE A 99 12.01 -13.09 -2.02
N GLU A 100 12.16 -14.41 -1.91
CA GLU A 100 13.46 -15.08 -2.09
C GLU A 100 13.83 -15.09 -3.57
N ILE A 101 15.06 -14.69 -3.87
CA ILE A 101 15.69 -14.75 -5.19
C ILE A 101 16.54 -16.02 -5.22
N VAL A 102 16.49 -16.75 -6.33
CA VAL A 102 17.34 -17.92 -6.56
C VAL A 102 18.59 -17.42 -7.26
N ASP A 103 19.73 -17.88 -6.78
CA ASP A 103 21.06 -17.51 -7.24
C ASP A 103 21.66 -18.76 -7.90
N ASP A 104 22.22 -18.62 -9.09
CA ASP A 104 22.94 -19.70 -9.77
C ASP A 104 24.32 -19.25 -10.30
N PHE A 105 24.83 -19.90 -11.35
CA PHE A 105 26.17 -19.65 -11.90
C PHE A 105 26.17 -19.59 -13.43
N GLU A 106 24.99 -19.54 -14.05
CA GLU A 106 24.81 -19.54 -15.49
C GLU A 106 24.44 -18.12 -15.95
N TRP A 107 25.09 -17.65 -17.01
CA TRP A 107 24.78 -16.31 -17.50
C TRP A 107 23.39 -16.25 -18.16
N GLU A 108 22.57 -15.32 -17.67
CA GLU A 108 21.24 -14.98 -18.19
C GLU A 108 21.10 -13.47 -18.45
N PRO A 109 20.16 -13.01 -19.30
CA PRO A 109 19.82 -11.60 -19.38
C PRO A 109 19.09 -11.13 -18.11
N ASP A 110 19.06 -9.82 -17.82
CA ASP A 110 18.20 -9.27 -16.76
C ASP A 110 16.74 -9.69 -16.97
N GLU A 111 16.12 -10.19 -15.91
CA GLU A 111 14.77 -10.72 -15.95
C GLU A 111 13.83 -10.00 -14.99
N PHE A 112 12.51 -10.21 -15.13
CA PHE A 112 11.56 -9.62 -14.21
C PHE A 112 10.36 -10.51 -13.91
N PHE A 113 9.79 -10.30 -12.72
CA PHE A 113 8.50 -10.84 -12.32
C PHE A 113 7.65 -9.73 -11.66
N PHE A 114 6.39 -10.04 -11.35
CA PHE A 114 5.47 -9.09 -10.72
C PHE A 114 5.03 -9.57 -9.34
N VAL A 115 4.81 -8.62 -8.43
CA VAL A 115 4.14 -8.84 -7.15
C VAL A 115 2.87 -8.01 -7.11
N LYS A 116 1.74 -8.65 -6.80
CA LYS A 116 0.41 -8.06 -6.89
C LYS A 116 -0.31 -8.08 -5.56
N LEU A 117 -0.97 -6.96 -5.24
CA LEU A 117 -1.91 -6.87 -4.13
C LEU A 117 -3.33 -7.23 -4.58
N LYS A 118 -4.07 -7.92 -3.71
CA LYS A 118 -5.49 -8.22 -3.85
C LYS A 118 -6.24 -7.88 -2.57
N VAL A 119 -7.48 -7.43 -2.73
CA VAL A 119 -8.42 -7.19 -1.63
C VAL A 119 -9.72 -7.92 -1.89
N ASP A 120 -10.30 -8.49 -0.85
CA ASP A 120 -11.68 -9.00 -0.89
C ASP A 120 -12.66 -7.82 -0.74
N ALA A 121 -13.89 -7.97 -1.24
CA ALA A 121 -14.88 -6.89 -1.31
C ALA A 121 -15.18 -6.23 0.06
N ASP A 122 -15.07 -6.99 1.14
CA ASP A 122 -15.39 -6.57 2.52
C ASP A 122 -14.16 -6.30 3.40
N SER A 123 -12.96 -6.20 2.82
CA SER A 123 -11.68 -6.03 3.53
C SER A 123 -11.51 -4.71 4.30
N GLY A 124 -12.45 -3.76 4.19
CA GLY A 124 -12.37 -2.44 4.82
C GLY A 124 -11.30 -1.52 4.23
N CYS A 125 -10.59 -1.96 3.19
CA CYS A 125 -9.62 -1.18 2.43
C CYS A 125 -9.88 -1.24 0.93
N VAL A 126 -9.16 -0.41 0.19
CA VAL A 126 -9.08 -0.43 -1.28
C VAL A 126 -7.62 -0.38 -1.69
N LEU A 127 -7.33 -0.81 -2.91
CA LEU A 127 -5.99 -0.70 -3.47
C LEU A 127 -5.75 0.74 -3.96
N GLY A 128 -4.54 1.23 -3.72
CA GLY A 128 -4.04 2.47 -4.32
C GLY A 128 -3.57 2.26 -5.77
N PRO A 129 -3.07 3.32 -6.43
CA PRO A 129 -2.60 3.24 -7.81
C PRO A 129 -1.44 2.25 -8.02
N ILE A 130 -0.58 2.05 -7.01
CA ILE A 130 0.54 1.11 -7.10
C ILE A 130 0.16 -0.24 -6.47
N SER A 131 -0.73 -0.98 -7.13
CA SER A 131 -1.20 -2.29 -6.67
C SER A 131 -0.40 -3.47 -7.23
N ILE A 132 0.49 -3.21 -8.18
CA ILE A 132 1.45 -4.14 -8.75
C ILE A 132 2.83 -3.50 -8.66
N CYS A 133 3.83 -4.27 -8.26
CA CYS A 133 5.24 -3.92 -8.31
C CYS A 133 5.95 -4.87 -9.27
N GLU A 134 6.70 -4.32 -10.22
CA GLU A 134 7.65 -5.09 -11.03
C GLU A 134 8.95 -5.26 -10.24
N VAL A 135 9.53 -6.45 -10.26
CA VAL A 135 10.84 -6.73 -9.68
C VAL A 135 11.75 -7.17 -10.81
N THR A 136 12.82 -6.43 -11.03
CA THR A 136 13.90 -6.81 -11.95
C THR A 136 14.99 -7.54 -11.16
N ILE A 137 15.38 -8.72 -11.64
CA ILE A 137 16.55 -9.46 -11.18
C ILE A 137 17.70 -9.08 -12.13
N ILE A 138 18.76 -8.50 -11.59
CA ILE A 138 19.96 -8.12 -12.31
C ILE A 138 20.95 -9.27 -12.15
N ASN A 139 21.30 -9.91 -13.27
CA ASN A 139 22.29 -10.97 -13.28
C ASN A 139 23.67 -10.44 -12.82
N ASP A 140 24.41 -11.22 -12.03
CA ASP A 140 25.75 -10.90 -11.55
C ASP A 140 26.91 -11.77 -12.07
N ASP A 141 26.65 -12.70 -13.00
CA ASP A 141 27.66 -13.55 -13.66
C ASP A 141 28.29 -12.98 -14.94
#